data_AF-A0A9W4ZBH3-F1
#
_entry.id   AF-A0A9W4ZBH3-F1
#
_cell.length_a   1.000
_cell.length_b   1.000
_cell.length_c   1.000
_cell.angle_alpha   90.00
_cell.angle_beta   90.00
_cell.angle_gamma   90.00
#
_symmetry.space_group_name_H-M   'P 1'
#
loop_
_entity.id
_entity.type
_entity.pdbx_description
1 polymer ?
#
loop_
_entity_poly.entity_id
_entity_poly.type
_entity_poly.pdbx_seq_one_letter_code
_entity_poly.pdbx_strand_id
1 'polypeptide(L)' 'MAYKILSGAAAEFGLDEIGTHTLRKTYGYHMYMQTKNIALLMEIFNHSSEKVTLRYIGVNQDAMDKAMTRFKI' A
#
# COMPACT_ATOMS: atom_id res chain seq x y z
N MET A 1 0.57 -10.60 18.87
CA MET A 1 -0.52 -11.55 18.55
C MET A 1 -0.92 -11.47 17.08
N ALA A 2 -1.46 -10.37 16.57
CA ALA A 2 -1.86 -10.24 15.16
C ALA A 2 -0.75 -10.55 14.14
N TYR A 3 0.47 -10.02 14.34
CA TYR A 3 1.62 -10.31 13.46
C TYR A 3 1.91 -11.81 13.33
N LYS A 4 1.84 -12.58 14.43
CA LYS A 4 2.12 -14.02 14.40
C LYS A 4 1.09 -14.80 13.57
N ILE A 5 -0.18 -14.41 13.67
CA ILE A 5 -1.27 -15.00 12.87
C ILE A 5 -1.04 -14.70 11.39
N LEU A 6 -0.77 -13.43 11.06
CA LEU A 6 -0.52 -13.01 9.67
C LEU A 6 0.74 -13.66 9.10
N SER A 7 1.81 -13.77 9.87
CA SER A 7 3.06 -14.43 9.47
C SER A 7 2.86 -15.93 9.28
N GLY A 8 2.08 -16.60 10.12
CA GLY A 8 1.73 -18.01 9.94
C GLY A 8 0.93 -18.25 8.66
N ALA A 9 -0.10 -17.43 8.41
CA ALA A 9 -0.85 -17.49 7.17
C ALA A 9 0.04 -17.19 5.95
N ALA A 10 0.89 -16.16 6.02
CA ALA A 10 1.80 -15.82 4.94
C ALA A 10 2.74 -16.99 4.57
N ALA A 11 3.29 -17.68 5.57
CA ALA A 11 4.14 -18.85 5.35
C ALA A 11 3.41 -20.00 4.66
N GLU A 12 2.13 -20.25 5.00
CA GLU A 12 1.30 -21.28 4.34
C GLU A 12 1.11 -21.01 2.84
N PHE A 13 1.07 -19.73 2.44
CA PHE A 13 0.94 -19.31 1.04
C PHE A 13 2.28 -18.97 0.38
N GLY A 14 3.42 -19.23 1.03
CA GLY A 14 4.74 -18.89 0.49
C GLY A 14 4.95 -17.38 0.27
N LEU A 15 4.32 -16.55 1.08
CA LEU A 15 4.43 -15.09 1.03
C LEU A 15 5.39 -14.59 2.11
N ASP A 16 6.27 -13.68 1.72
CA ASP A 16 7.18 -12.98 2.62
C ASP A 16 6.69 -11.56 2.91
N GLU A 17 7.29 -10.92 3.92
CA GLU A 17 7.09 -9.51 4.28
C GLU A 17 5.64 -9.10 4.59
N ILE A 18 4.80 -10.05 5.01
CA ILE A 18 3.44 -9.79 5.47
C ILE A 18 3.47 -9.32 6.94
N GLY A 19 3.12 -8.06 7.15
CA GLY A 19 2.99 -7.43 8.46
C GLY A 19 1.56 -7.00 8.77
N THR A 20 1.36 -6.46 9.97
CA THR A 20 0.04 -6.00 10.46
C THR A 20 -0.58 -4.89 9.63
N HIS A 21 0.24 -4.13 8.89
CA HIS A 21 -0.22 -3.07 8.01
C HIS A 21 -0.38 -3.48 6.55
N THR A 22 0.12 -4.65 6.14
CA THR A 22 0.17 -5.04 4.72
C THR A 22 -1.22 -5.02 4.10
N LEU A 23 -2.21 -5.66 4.73
CA LEU A 23 -3.59 -5.68 4.24
C LEU A 23 -4.20 -4.28 4.10
N ARG A 24 -3.97 -3.39 5.08
CA ARG A 24 -4.47 -2.01 5.05
C ARG A 24 -3.86 -1.22 3.88
N LYS A 25 -2.56 -1.38 3.65
CA LYS A 25 -1.85 -0.76 2.51
C LYS A 25 -2.37 -1.30 1.18
N THR A 26 -2.51 -2.62 1.06
CA THR A 26 -3.02 -3.30 -0.14
C THR A 26 -4.43 -2.82 -0.48
N TYR A 27 -5.33 -2.79 0.49
CA TYR A 27 -6.68 -2.23 0.32
C TYR A 27 -6.63 -0.79 -0.20
N GLY A 28 -5.84 0.08 0.44
CA GLY A 28 -5.71 1.47 0.04
C GLY A 28 -5.16 1.66 -1.36
N TYR A 29 -4.15 0.87 -1.74
CA TYR A 29 -3.58 0.88 -3.09
C TYR A 29 -4.65 0.56 -4.14
N HIS A 30 -5.37 -0.57 -3.98
CA HIS A 30 -6.38 -0.98 -4.96
C HIS A 30 -7.56 -0.01 -5.03
N MET A 31 -8.06 0.47 -3.89
CA MET A 31 -9.13 1.47 -3.85
C MET A 31 -8.70 2.76 -4.55
N TYR A 32 -7.47 3.25 -4.30
CA TYR A 32 -6.96 4.43 -5.00
C TYR A 32 -6.81 4.18 -6.50
N MET A 33 -6.32 3.01 -6.90
CA MET A 33 -6.14 2.70 -8.32
C MET A 33 -7.46 2.63 -9.09
N GLN A 34 -8.54 2.16 -8.46
CA GLN A 34 -9.88 2.09 -9.07
C GLN A 34 -10.62 3.42 -9.08
N THR A 35 -10.54 4.19 -7.97
CA THR A 35 -11.41 5.35 -7.75
C THR A 35 -10.71 6.70 -7.89
N LYS A 36 -9.38 6.71 -7.70
CA LYS A 36 -8.56 7.92 -7.55
C LYS A 36 -9.02 8.87 -6.43
N ASN A 37 -9.87 8.42 -5.52
CA ASN A 37 -10.42 9.22 -4.43
C ASN A 37 -9.48 9.18 -3.20
N ILE A 38 -8.54 10.12 -3.15
CA ILE A 38 -7.58 10.21 -2.04
C ILE A 38 -8.20 10.74 -0.75
N ALA A 39 -9.19 11.63 -0.84
CA ALA A 39 -9.86 12.23 0.31
C ALA A 39 -10.58 11.15 1.15
N LEU A 40 -11.32 10.25 0.49
CA LEU A 40 -11.96 9.12 1.15
C LEU A 40 -10.93 8.22 1.86
N LEU A 41 -9.81 7.94 1.21
CA LEU A 41 -8.76 7.13 1.84
C LEU A 41 -8.09 7.84 3.02
N MET A 42 -7.95 9.16 2.98
CA MET A 42 -7.47 9.93 4.13
C MET A 42 -8.42 9.82 5.33
N GLU A 43 -9.74 9.88 5.10
CA GLU A 43 -10.74 9.68 6.15
C GLU A 43 -10.70 8.26 6.72
N ILE A 44 -10.74 7.23 5.86
CA ILE A 44 -10.65 5.82 6.27
C ILE A 44 -9.34 5.56 7.03
N PHE A 45 -8.26 6.20 6.60
CA PHE A 45 -6.94 6.00 7.20
C PHE A 45 -6.63 6.88 8.39
N ASN A 46 -7.45 7.90 8.65
CA ASN A 46 -7.19 8.96 9.62
C ASN A 46 -5.81 9.60 9.41
N HIS A 47 -5.48 9.92 8.15
CA HIS A 47 -4.23 10.58 7.78
C HIS A 47 -4.44 12.07 7.55
N SER A 48 -3.49 12.87 8.02
CA SER A 48 -3.57 14.35 7.95
C SER A 48 -3.24 14.94 6.58
N SER A 49 -2.73 14.15 5.63
CA SER A 49 -2.40 14.66 4.30
C SER A 49 -2.40 13.56 3.23
N GLU A 50 -2.65 13.98 2.00
CA GLU A 50 -2.59 13.11 0.82
C GLU A 50 -1.22 12.47 0.65
N LYS A 51 -0.15 13.26 0.86
CA LYS A 51 1.24 12.78 0.78
C LYS A 51 1.49 11.60 1.72
N VAL A 52 0.95 11.65 2.95
CA VAL A 52 1.06 10.55 3.91
C VAL A 52 0.33 9.33 3.39
N THR A 53 -0.91 9.48 2.91
CA THR A 53 -1.69 8.36 2.35
C THR A 53 -1.04 7.75 1.12
N LEU A 54 -0.67 8.53 0.12
CA LEU A 54 -0.06 8.05 -1.13
C LEU A 54 1.27 7.33 -0.88
N ARG A 55 2.08 7.83 0.07
CA ARG A 55 3.30 7.13 0.50
C ARG A 55 2.97 5.84 1.24
N TYR A 56 1.99 5.88 2.15
CA TYR A 56 1.61 4.72 2.96
C TYR A 56 1.16 3.54 2.10
N ILE A 57 0.37 3.80 1.06
CA ILE A 57 -0.15 2.79 0.13
C ILE A 57 0.81 2.44 -1.02
N GLY A 58 1.99 3.08 -1.11
CA GLY A 58 3.01 2.75 -2.11
C GLY A 58 2.80 3.32 -3.52
N VAL A 59 1.75 4.10 -3.77
CA VAL A 59 1.47 4.70 -5.10
C VAL A 59 2.61 5.59 -5.58
N ASN A 60 3.19 6.39 -4.69
CA ASN A 60 4.30 7.28 -5.06
C ASN A 60 5.54 6.48 -5.49
N GLN A 61 5.84 5.38 -4.79
CA GLN A 61 6.98 4.54 -5.13
C GLN A 61 6.78 3.87 -6.49
N ASP A 62 5.62 3.26 -6.70
CA ASP A 62 5.24 2.63 -7.96
C ASP A 62 5.29 3.62 -9.14
N ALA A 63 4.85 4.87 -8.94
CA ALA A 63 4.95 5.92 -9.96
C ALA A 63 6.41 6.29 -10.29
N MET A 64 7.27 6.42 -9.28
CA MET A 64 8.69 6.70 -9.47
C MET A 64 9.39 5.54 -10.20
N ASP A 65 9.16 4.30 -9.77
CA ASP A 65 9.78 3.11 -10.36
C ASP A 65 9.39 2.97 -11.85
N LYS A 66 8.12 3.23 -12.17
CA LYS A 66 7.63 3.27 -13.56
C LYS A 66 8.27 4.38 -14.39
N ALA A 67 8.45 5.56 -13.81
CA ALA A 67 9.11 6.68 -14.49
C ALA A 67 10.58 6.35 -14.78
N MET A 68 11.31 5.83 -13.79
CA MET A 68 12.72 5.43 -13.94
C MET A 68 12.90 4.31 -14.96
N THR A 69 12.01 3.31 -14.97
CA THR A 69 12.07 2.20 -15.94
C THR A 69 11.84 2.67 -17.39
N ARG A 70 11.01 3.70 -17.58
CA ARG A 70 10.69 4.26 -18.90
C ARG A 70 11.71 5.28 -19.37
N PHE A 71 12.44 5.91 -18.46
CA PHE A 71 13.45 6.89 -18.78
C PHE A 71 14.67 6.21 -19.39
N LYS A 72 14.81 6.32 -20.72
CA LYS A 72 15.98 5.85 -21.49
C LYS A 72 16.59 7.03 -22.22
N ILE A 73 17.87 7.25 -21.97
CA ILE A 73 18.76 8.19 -22.67
C ILE A 73 20.03 7.43 -23.05
#